data_AF-A0A531A1S8-F1
#
_entry.id   AF-A0A531A1S8-F1
#
_cell.length_a   1.000
_cell.length_b   1.000
_cell.length_c   1.000
_cell.angle_alpha   90.00
_cell.angle_beta   90.00
_cell.angle_gamma   90.00
#
_symmetry.space_group_name_H-M   'P 1'
#
loop_
_entity.id
_entity.type
_entity.pdbx_description
1 polymer ?
#
loop_
_entity_poly.entity_id
_entity_poly.type
_entity_poly.pdbx_seq_one_letter_code
_entity_poly.pdbx_strand_id
1 'polypeptide(L)' 'MGFRNLQTFLFFLLLMLLGLSAPLSAAEGKRLALVVGNSAYTATTPLANAAADARAFAAFLKENGFEVDSLI' A
#
# COMPACT_ATOMS: atom_id res chain seq x y z
N MET A 1 23.06 13.71 -46.96
CA MET A 1 22.42 13.95 -45.64
C MET A 1 23.18 13.13 -44.61
N GLY A 2 24.33 13.66 -44.19
CA GLY A 2 25.42 12.88 -43.61
C GLY A 2 25.38 12.80 -42.08
N PHE A 3 26.11 11.82 -41.55
CA PHE A 3 26.54 11.54 -40.18
C PHE A 3 26.06 12.44 -39.04
N ARG A 4 26.13 13.78 -39.18
CA ARG A 4 25.61 14.75 -38.21
C ARG A 4 24.13 14.56 -37.89
N ASN A 5 23.28 14.26 -38.89
CA ASN A 5 21.84 14.01 -38.66
C ASN A 5 21.59 12.69 -37.90
N LEU A 6 22.44 11.68 -38.13
CA LEU A 6 22.38 10.39 -37.46
C LEU A 6 22.82 10.52 -35.99
N GLN A 7 23.85 11.31 -35.72
CA GLN A 7 24.28 11.58 -34.34
C GLN A 7 23.23 12.35 -33.55
N THR A 8 22.60 13.36 -34.14
CA THR A 8 21.50 14.07 -33.47
C THR A 8 20.32 13.13 -33.18
N PHE A 9 19.98 12.26 -34.13
CA PHE A 9 18.93 11.26 -33.94
C PHE A 9 19.25 10.27 -32.80
N LEU A 10 20.48 9.74 -32.78
CA LEU A 10 20.94 8.83 -31.71
C LEU A 10 20.97 9.52 -30.34
N PHE A 11 21.34 10.80 -30.29
CA PHE A 11 21.32 11.59 -29.07
C PHE A 11 19.89 11.77 -28.52
N PHE A 12 18.93 12.13 -29.38
CA PHE A 12 17.52 12.22 -28.98
C PHE A 12 16.92 10.87 -28.60
N LEU A 13 17.29 9.80 -29.31
CA LEU A 13 16.87 8.44 -28.97
C LEU A 13 17.40 8.03 -27.59
N LEU A 14 18.68 8.28 -27.31
CA LEU A 14 19.29 8.01 -26.01
C LEU A 14 18.61 8.79 -24.87
N LEU A 15 18.32 10.07 -25.09
CA LEU A 15 17.57 10.90 -24.13
C LEU A 15 16.17 10.34 -23.86
N MET A 16 15.48 9.85 -24.90
CA MET A 16 14.16 9.26 -24.74
C MET A 16 14.21 7.94 -23.96
N LEU A 17 15.20 7.08 -24.24
CA LEU A 17 15.42 5.84 -23.50
C LEU A 17 15.77 6.08 -22.02
N LEU A 18 16.54 7.13 -21.72
CA LEU A 18 16.86 7.51 -20.34
C LEU A 18 15.62 8.00 -19.57
N GLY A 19 14.71 8.73 -20.23
CA GLY A 19 13.46 9.21 -19.63
C GLY A 19 12.47 8.11 -19.25
N LEU A 20 12.52 6.94 -19.91
CA LEU A 20 11.67 5.79 -19.59
C LEU A 20 12.12 5.01 -18.34
N SER A 21 13.34 5.25 -17.85
CA SER A 21 13.91 4.52 -16.72
C SER A 21 13.65 5.17 -15.35
N ALA A 22 12.96 6.32 -15.32
CA ALA A 22 12.58 6.95 -14.06
C ALA A 22 11.64 6.01 -13.32
N PRO A 23 12.00 5.52 -12.11
CA PRO A 23 11.07 4.73 -11.32
C PRO A 23 9.88 5.64 -11.02
N LEU A 24 8.72 5.29 -11.58
CA LEU A 24 7.44 5.82 -11.10
C LEU A 24 7.20 5.18 -9.73
N SER A 25 7.99 5.62 -8.74
CA SER A 25 7.74 5.31 -7.35
C SER A 25 6.50 6.07 -6.96
N ALA A 26 5.33 5.55 -7.34
CA ALA A 26 4.12 5.81 -6.59
C ALA A 26 4.46 5.37 -5.16
N ALA A 27 4.67 6.34 -4.28
CA ALA A 27 4.91 6.06 -2.88
C ALA A 27 3.70 5.25 -2.40
N GLU A 28 3.87 3.94 -2.26
CA GLU A 28 2.86 3.06 -1.73
C GLU A 28 2.70 3.49 -0.27
N GLY A 29 1.73 4.38 -0.03
CA GLY A 29 1.53 5.00 1.28
C GLY A 29 1.35 3.91 2.33
N LYS A 30 1.88 4.14 3.54
CA LYS A 30 1.73 3.19 4.64
C LYS A 30 0.24 2.86 4.84
N ARG A 31 -0.12 1.60 4.70
CA ARG A 31 -1.47 1.10 4.98
C ARG A 31 -1.57 0.86 6.48
N LEU A 32 -2.34 1.69 7.18
CA LEU A 32 -2.52 1.62 8.63
C LEU A 32 -3.95 1.16 8.94
N ALA A 33 -4.11 0.35 10.00
CA ALA A 33 -5.44 -0.01 10.51
C ALA A 33 -5.47 -0.07 12.04
N LEU A 34 -6.59 0.39 12.61
CA LEU A 34 -6.93 0.19 14.02
C LEU A 34 -8.17 -0.70 14.09
N VAL A 35 -8.06 -1.84 14.76
CA VAL A 35 -9.15 -2.80 14.92
C VAL A 35 -9.64 -2.82 16.36
N VAL A 36 -10.94 -2.63 16.58
CA VAL A 36 -11.55 -2.54 17.93
C VAL A 36 -12.63 -3.60 18.10
N GLY A 37 -12.45 -4.50 19.07
CA GLY A 37 -13.37 -5.59 19.40
C GLY A 37 -14.16 -5.37 20.68
N ASN A 38 -15.09 -4.41 20.70
CA ASN A 38 -15.84 -4.09 21.92
C ASN A 38 -16.90 -5.16 22.27
N SER A 39 -16.70 -5.88 23.38
CA SER A 39 -17.60 -6.96 23.83
C SER A 39 -18.23 -6.72 25.21
N ALA A 40 -17.59 -5.93 26.08
CA ALA A 40 -17.94 -5.77 27.49
C ALA A 40 -18.95 -4.65 27.77
N TYR A 41 -20.07 -4.65 27.06
CA TYR A 41 -21.15 -3.67 27.30
C TYR A 41 -21.82 -3.92 28.66
N THR A 42 -22.02 -2.85 29.42
CA THR A 42 -22.68 -2.90 30.75
C THR A 42 -24.16 -2.54 30.69
N ALA A 43 -24.58 -1.75 29.70
CA ALA A 43 -25.96 -1.29 29.53
C ALA A 43 -26.83 -2.28 28.73
N THR A 44 -26.23 -3.28 28.09
CA THR A 44 -26.91 -4.25 27.22
C THR A 44 -26.25 -5.62 27.33
N THR A 45 -26.85 -6.62 26.68
CA THR A 45 -26.24 -7.95 26.54
C THR A 45 -24.84 -7.82 25.90
N PRO A 46 -23.81 -8.45 26.47
CA PRO A 46 -22.46 -8.47 25.91
C PRO A 46 -22.42 -9.04 24.49
N LEU A 47 -21.56 -8.47 23.65
CA LEU A 47 -21.41 -8.92 22.27
C LEU A 47 -20.38 -10.05 22.19
N ALA A 48 -20.87 -11.29 22.10
CA ALA A 48 -20.07 -12.50 22.26
C ALA A 48 -18.89 -12.62 21.27
N ASN A 49 -19.05 -12.13 20.04
CA ASN A 49 -18.10 -12.41 18.95
C ASN A 49 -17.14 -11.24 18.63
N ALA A 50 -17.38 -10.04 19.17
CA ALA A 50 -16.60 -8.85 18.80
C ALA A 50 -15.09 -9.01 18.98
N ALA A 51 -14.68 -9.68 20.07
CA ALA A 51 -13.27 -9.97 20.34
C ALA A 51 -12.67 -11.00 19.37
N ALA A 52 -13.44 -12.01 18.96
CA ALA A 52 -12.99 -13.01 18.01
C ALA A 52 -12.88 -12.41 16.59
N ASP A 53 -13.89 -11.63 16.20
CA ASP A 53 -13.95 -10.98 14.89
C ASP A 53 -12.82 -9.96 14.73
N ALA A 54 -12.53 -9.16 15.77
CA ALA A 54 -11.41 -8.22 15.77
C ALA A 54 -10.06 -8.92 15.56
N ARG A 55 -9.84 -10.09 16.16
CA ARG A 55 -8.61 -10.87 15.93
C ARG A 55 -8.53 -11.38 14.50
N ALA A 56 -9.63 -11.90 13.96
CA ALA A 56 -9.68 -12.41 12.59
C ALA A 56 -9.40 -11.30 11.57
N PHE A 57 -10.02 -10.12 11.74
CA PHE A 57 -9.78 -8.97 10.88
C PHE A 57 -8.36 -8.41 11.01
N ALA A 58 -7.80 -8.34 12.23
CA ALA A 58 -6.43 -7.90 12.42
C ALA A 58 -5.43 -8.82 11.71
N ALA A 59 -5.65 -10.14 11.75
CA ALA A 59 -4.82 -11.10 11.01
C ALA A 59 -4.94 -10.90 9.49
N PHE A 60 -6.18 -10.83 8.97
CA PHE A 60 -6.44 -10.60 7.55
C PHE A 60 -5.78 -9.31 7.04
N LEU A 61 -5.89 -8.21 7.79
CA LEU A 61 -5.30 -6.92 7.38
C LEU A 61 -3.76 -6.96 7.40
N LYS A 62 -3.16 -7.62 8.40
CA LYS A 62 -1.70 -7.83 8.44
C LYS A 62 -1.22 -8.64 7.23
N GLU A 63 -1.92 -9.72 6.88
CA GLU A 63 -1.61 -10.53 5.69
C GLU A 63 -1.73 -9.74 4.38
N ASN A 64 -2.57 -8.71 4.35
CA ASN A 64 -2.75 -7.81 3.21
C ASN A 64 -1.86 -6.56 3.29
N GLY A 65 -0.83 -6.57 4.15
CA GLY A 65 0.21 -5.56 4.22
C GLY A 65 -0.22 -4.24 4.84
N PHE A 66 -1.15 -4.30 5.81
CA PHE A 66 -1.40 -3.22 6.76
C PHE A 66 -0.50 -3.36 8.00
N GLU A 67 -0.08 -2.22 8.55
CA GLU A 67 0.38 -2.11 9.93
C GLU A 67 -0.86 -1.96 10.83
N VAL A 68 -1.06 -2.91 11.74
CA VAL A 68 -2.32 -3.05 12.48
C VAL A 68 -2.11 -3.01 13.99
N ASP A 69 -2.82 -2.09 14.64
CA ASP A 69 -3.04 -2.06 16.08
C ASP A 69 -4.42 -2.62 16.42
N SER A 70 -4.52 -3.40 17.49
CA SER A 70 -5.78 -4.02 17.92
C SER A 70 -6.08 -3.74 19.39
N LEU A 71 -7.31 -3.31 19.67
CA LEU A 71 -7.88 -3.14 21.01
C LEU A 71 -9.04 -4.12 21.15
N ILE A 72 -8.99 -5.02 22.14
CA ILE A 72 -9.94 -6.11 22.32
C ILE A 72 -10.53 -6.05 23.72
#